data_AF-A0A935ZB13-F1
#
_entry.id   AF-A0A935ZB13-F1
#
_cell.length_a   1.000
_cell.length_b   1.000
_cell.length_c   1.000
_cell.angle_alpha   90.00
_cell.angle_beta   90.00
_cell.angle_gamma   90.00
#
_symmetry.space_group_name_H-M   'P 1'
#
loop_
_entity.id
_entity.type
_entity.pdbx_description
1 polymer ?
#
loop_
_entity_poly.entity_id
_entity_poly.type
_entity_poly.pdbx_seq_one_letter_code
_entity_poly.pdbx_strand_id
1 'polypeptide(L)'
;MPHRARTSVVVVGLLAALSGACTHAGPTVSLAEGPRSYTGDDYGSVMDKWTRTHSLIRLPTVDDRLTVTATYESWDFRWAYVVRYAHDYRLAPDERQAMLDKALAETQATHKFQIALYGNLPRA
;
A
#
# COMPACT_ATOMS: atom_id res chain seq x y z
N MET A 1 -47.40 26.27 -14.22
CA MET A 1 -45.92 26.25 -14.36
C MET A 1 -45.25 25.25 -13.39
N PRO A 2 -45.40 23.90 -13.53
CA PRO A 2 -44.81 22.94 -12.59
C PRO A 2 -43.51 22.25 -13.07
N HIS A 3 -43.04 22.51 -14.31
CA HIS A 3 -41.92 21.77 -14.88
C HIS A 3 -40.55 22.10 -14.26
N ARG A 4 -40.29 23.34 -13.85
CA ARG A 4 -38.97 23.77 -13.34
C ARG A 4 -38.55 23.06 -12.04
N ALA A 5 -39.50 22.74 -11.16
CA ALA A 5 -39.20 22.11 -9.87
C ALA A 5 -38.85 20.62 -9.99
N ARG A 6 -39.47 19.91 -10.94
CA ARG A 6 -39.21 18.47 -11.15
C ARG A 6 -37.87 18.23 -11.85
N THR A 7 -37.45 19.13 -12.74
CA THR A 7 -36.14 19.02 -13.42
C THR A 7 -34.96 19.27 -12.48
N SER A 8 -35.07 20.24 -11.56
CA SER A 8 -33.99 20.54 -10.60
C SER A 8 -33.72 19.39 -9.63
N VAL A 9 -34.76 18.68 -9.17
CA VAL A 9 -34.60 17.54 -8.25
C VAL A 9 -33.93 16.34 -8.94
N VAL A 10 -34.26 16.10 -10.22
CA VAL A 10 -33.66 15.00 -11.00
C VAL A 10 -32.19 15.28 -11.33
N VAL A 11 -31.83 16.53 -11.64
CA VAL A 11 -30.43 16.92 -11.93
C VAL A 11 -29.55 16.84 -10.68
N VAL A 12 -30.06 17.23 -9.52
CA VAL A 12 -29.32 17.12 -8.24
C VAL A 12 -29.12 15.66 -7.82
N GLY A 13 -30.13 14.80 -8.02
CA GLY A 13 -30.01 13.36 -7.75
C GLY A 13 -28.99 12.65 -8.66
N LEU A 14 -28.90 13.05 -9.93
CA LEU A 14 -27.94 12.48 -10.89
C LEU A 14 -26.49 12.88 -10.59
N LEU A 15 -26.25 14.14 -10.16
CA LEU A 15 -24.93 14.64 -9.75
C LEU A 15 -24.41 13.98 -8.45
N ALA A 16 -25.31 13.65 -7.52
CA ALA A 16 -24.96 12.92 -6.29
C ALA A 16 -24.62 11.43 -6.57
N ALA A 17 -25.25 10.81 -7.58
CA ALA A 17 -24.94 9.44 -7.97
C ALA A 17 -23.59 9.32 -8.71
N LEU A 18 -23.18 10.36 -9.45
CA LEU A 18 -21.90 10.39 -10.17
C LEU A 18 -20.66 10.62 -9.28
N SER A 19 -20.85 11.16 -8.06
CA SER A 19 -19.75 11.39 -7.11
C SER A 19 -19.43 10.18 -6.23
N GLY A 20 -20.30 9.15 -6.20
CA GLY A 20 -20.07 7.90 -5.46
C GLY A 20 -19.14 6.89 -6.16
N ALA A 21 -18.80 7.11 -7.44
CA ALA A 21 -18.05 6.14 -8.25
C ALA A 21 -16.52 6.15 -8.04
N CYS A 22 -15.97 7.15 -7.32
CA CYS A 22 -14.52 7.26 -7.07
C CYS A 22 -14.07 6.68 -5.72
N THR A 23 -14.89 5.87 -5.05
CA THR A 23 -14.58 5.32 -3.71
C THR A 23 -13.56 4.19 -3.70
N HIS A 24 -12.98 3.80 -4.86
CA HIS A 24 -11.79 2.95 -4.92
C HIS A 24 -10.50 3.74 -4.70
N ALA A 25 -10.51 4.67 -3.74
CA ALA A 25 -9.29 5.34 -3.30
C ALA A 25 -8.52 4.35 -2.41
N GLY A 26 -7.40 3.82 -2.92
CA GLY A 26 -6.45 3.07 -2.09
C GLY A 26 -6.02 3.89 -0.87
N PRO A 27 -5.37 3.26 0.13
CA PRO A 27 -4.99 3.96 1.35
C PRO A 27 -4.16 5.19 1.00
N THR A 28 -4.51 6.35 1.58
CA THR A 28 -3.74 7.58 1.39
C THR A 28 -2.37 7.40 2.02
N VAL A 29 -1.34 7.54 1.19
CA VAL A 29 0.06 7.41 1.58
C VAL A 29 0.78 8.74 1.44
N SER A 30 1.80 8.97 2.27
CA SER A 30 2.66 10.13 2.19
C SER A 30 4.04 9.69 1.72
N LEU A 31 4.59 10.38 0.73
CA LEU A 31 6.00 10.23 0.33
C LEU A 31 6.92 11.23 1.05
N ALA A 32 6.38 11.99 2.00
CA ALA A 32 7.16 12.99 2.72
C ALA A 32 8.28 12.33 3.53
N GLU A 33 9.47 12.88 3.38
CA GLU A 33 10.62 12.53 4.21
C GLU A 33 10.61 13.34 5.51
N GLY A 34 11.18 12.77 6.57
CA GLY A 34 11.29 13.43 7.87
C GLY A 34 11.23 12.48 9.07
N PRO A 35 11.48 13.02 10.28
CA PRO A 35 11.46 12.25 11.52
C PRO A 35 10.07 11.68 11.83
N ARG A 36 10.03 10.46 12.36
CA ARG A 36 8.82 9.77 12.81
C ARG A 36 9.16 8.75 13.88
N SER A 37 8.15 8.34 14.64
CA SER A 37 8.30 7.32 15.66
C SER A 37 7.45 6.11 15.31
N TYR A 38 8.06 4.94 15.35
CA TYR A 38 7.42 3.64 15.21
C TYR A 38 7.83 2.76 16.38
N THR A 39 6.99 1.78 16.67
CA THR A 39 7.24 0.65 17.56
C THR A 39 7.42 -0.63 16.74
N GLY A 40 7.88 -1.70 17.38
CA GLY A 40 8.01 -3.00 16.72
C GLY A 40 6.67 -3.58 16.25
N ASP A 41 5.56 -3.16 16.84
CA ASP A 41 4.22 -3.67 16.49
C ASP A 41 3.63 -2.95 15.26
N ASP A 42 4.06 -1.71 15.00
CA ASP A 42 3.54 -0.90 13.89
C ASP A 42 3.95 -1.45 12.51
N TYR A 43 5.04 -2.23 12.44
CA TYR A 43 5.62 -2.69 11.17
C TYR A 43 4.61 -3.39 10.26
N GLY A 44 3.78 -4.28 10.79
CA GLY A 44 2.78 -4.99 9.97
C GLY A 44 1.81 -4.03 9.28
N SER A 45 1.27 -3.07 10.04
CA SER A 45 0.33 -2.08 9.51
C SER A 45 0.96 -1.15 8.47
N VAL A 46 2.23 -0.77 8.67
CA VAL A 46 2.98 0.07 7.74
C VAL A 46 3.29 -0.71 6.46
N MET A 47 3.72 -1.98 6.59
CA MET A 47 3.93 -2.87 5.45
C MET A 47 2.67 -3.01 4.62
N ASP A 48 1.53 -3.33 5.25
CA ASP A 48 0.26 -3.50 4.54
C ASP A 48 -0.17 -2.23 3.80
N LYS A 49 0.01 -1.06 4.42
CA LYS A 49 -0.28 0.24 3.80
C LYS A 49 0.50 0.47 2.50
N TRP A 50 1.72 -0.05 2.41
CA TRP A 50 2.60 0.07 1.25
C TRP A 50 2.63 -1.17 0.35
N THR A 51 1.81 -2.18 0.66
CA THR A 51 1.69 -3.43 -0.12
C THR A 51 0.46 -3.38 -1.02
N ARG A 52 0.61 -3.85 -2.27
CA ARG A 52 -0.50 -4.04 -3.21
C ARG A 52 -0.47 -5.46 -3.73
N THR A 53 -1.62 -6.13 -3.65
CA THR A 53 -1.80 -7.50 -4.15
C THR A 53 -2.85 -7.51 -5.24
N HIS A 54 -2.54 -8.16 -6.36
CA HIS A 54 -3.47 -8.35 -7.45
C HIS A 54 -3.42 -9.80 -7.95
N SER A 55 -4.59 -10.39 -8.17
CA SER A 55 -4.71 -11.73 -8.75
C SER A 55 -5.29 -11.60 -10.16
N LEU A 56 -4.57 -12.12 -11.14
CA LEU A 56 -5.02 -12.26 -12.51
C LEU A 56 -5.77 -13.58 -12.63
N ILE A 57 -7.04 -13.54 -13.02
CA ILE A 57 -7.88 -14.72 -13.28
C ILE A 57 -7.95 -14.94 -14.79
N ARG A 58 -7.68 -16.15 -15.27
CA ARG A 58 -8.01 -16.55 -16.65
C ARG A 58 -9.08 -17.65 -16.71
N LEU A 59 -10.34 -17.22 -16.83
CA LEU A 59 -11.43 -17.85 -17.60
C LEU A 59 -11.89 -19.30 -17.24
N PRO A 60 -13.13 -19.69 -17.65
CA PRO A 60 -13.96 -20.69 -16.95
C PRO A 60 -13.45 -22.14 -16.89
N THR A 61 -12.42 -22.51 -17.65
CA THR A 61 -11.88 -23.87 -17.73
C THR A 61 -10.49 -24.02 -17.13
N VAL A 62 -9.88 -22.95 -16.60
CA VAL A 62 -8.47 -22.96 -16.19
C VAL A 62 -8.31 -22.32 -14.81
N ASP A 63 -7.80 -23.13 -13.88
CA ASP A 63 -7.47 -22.76 -12.49
C ASP A 63 -6.15 -21.97 -12.37
N ASP A 64 -5.79 -21.20 -13.40
CA ASP A 64 -4.54 -20.45 -13.45
C ASP A 64 -4.73 -19.10 -12.76
N ARG A 65 -4.64 -19.13 -11.42
CA ARG A 65 -4.59 -17.94 -10.58
C ARG A 65 -3.13 -17.53 -10.40
N LEU A 66 -2.69 -16.51 -11.13
CA LEU A 66 -1.43 -15.83 -10.85
C LEU A 66 -1.72 -14.68 -9.89
N THR A 67 -1.07 -14.68 -8.73
CA THR A 67 -1.14 -13.57 -7.79
C THR A 67 0.21 -12.90 -7.64
N VAL A 68 0.18 -11.57 -7.73
CA VAL A 68 1.33 -10.68 -7.61
C VAL A 68 1.14 -9.84 -6.36
N THR A 69 2.14 -9.80 -5.50
CA THR A 69 2.21 -8.89 -4.35
C THR A 69 3.43 -8.01 -4.52
N ALA A 70 3.26 -6.69 -4.43
CA ALA A 70 4.34 -5.73 -4.52
C ALA A 70 4.30 -4.79 -3.32
N THR A 71 5.42 -4.66 -2.61
CA THR A 71 5.59 -3.73 -1.49
C THR A 71 6.56 -2.65 -1.90
N TYR A 72 6.16 -1.39 -1.82
CA TYR A 72 7.08 -0.28 -2.03
C TYR A 72 7.89 -0.03 -0.76
N GLU A 73 9.21 0.01 -0.87
CA GLU A 73 10.12 0.31 0.23
C GLU A 73 10.18 1.82 0.50
N SER A 74 9.04 2.37 0.92
CA SER A 74 8.88 3.77 1.26
C SER A 74 9.79 4.18 2.42
N TRP A 75 9.91 5.49 2.62
CA TRP A 75 10.47 6.08 3.84
C TRP A 75 9.86 5.32 5.04
N ASP A 76 8.52 5.29 5.17
CA ASP A 76 7.82 4.72 6.34
C ASP A 76 8.13 3.25 6.56
N PHE A 77 8.09 2.49 5.47
CA PHE A 77 8.39 1.07 5.48
C PHE A 77 9.79 0.79 6.03
N ARG A 78 10.81 1.49 5.52
CA ARG A 78 12.20 1.26 5.92
C ARG A 78 12.44 1.60 7.39
N TRP A 79 11.84 2.67 7.87
CA TRP A 79 11.97 3.04 9.28
C TRP A 79 11.29 2.02 10.19
N ALA A 80 10.05 1.63 9.88
CA ALA A 80 9.32 0.63 10.65
C ALA A 80 10.03 -0.74 10.63
N TYR A 81 10.60 -1.12 9.48
CA TYR A 81 11.41 -2.32 9.34
C TYR A 81 12.65 -2.31 10.25
N VAL A 82 13.43 -1.23 10.25
CA VAL A 82 14.62 -1.12 11.12
C VAL A 82 14.24 -1.13 12.60
N VAL A 83 13.14 -0.47 12.98
CA VAL A 83 12.64 -0.51 14.35
C VAL A 83 12.25 -1.92 14.77
N ARG A 84 11.49 -2.63 13.93
CA ARG A 84 11.10 -4.02 14.16
C ARG A 84 12.32 -4.91 14.29
N TYR A 85 13.25 -4.81 13.35
CA TYR A 85 14.46 -5.62 13.31
C TYR A 85 15.34 -5.37 14.55
N ALA A 86 15.55 -4.10 14.91
CA ALA A 86 16.30 -3.74 16.10
C ALA A 86 15.64 -4.26 17.39
N HIS A 87 14.32 -4.24 17.46
CA HIS A 87 13.56 -4.81 18.58
C HIS A 87 13.74 -6.33 18.67
N ASP A 88 13.53 -7.04 17.56
CA ASP A 88 13.54 -8.51 17.53
C ASP A 88 14.94 -9.09 17.80
N TYR A 89 15.99 -8.42 17.31
CA TYR A 89 17.39 -8.81 17.53
C TYR A 89 18.07 -8.10 18.70
N ARG A 90 17.37 -7.22 19.41
CA ARG A 90 17.88 -6.42 20.54
C ARG A 90 19.18 -5.68 20.20
N LEU A 91 19.21 -5.04 19.02
CA LEU A 91 20.37 -4.27 18.58
C LEU A 91 20.69 -3.13 19.54
N ALA A 92 21.98 -2.79 19.65
CA ALA A 92 22.39 -1.64 20.45
C ALA A 92 21.87 -0.32 19.82
N PRO A 93 21.66 0.75 20.60
CA PRO A 93 21.08 1.99 20.09
C PRO A 93 21.87 2.63 18.93
N ASP A 94 23.19 2.54 18.97
CA ASP A 94 24.12 3.01 17.94
C ASP A 94 24.03 2.18 16.66
N GLU A 95 24.01 0.85 16.78
CA GLU A 95 23.82 -0.07 15.65
C GLU A 95 22.48 0.16 14.95
N ARG A 96 21.41 0.34 15.75
CA ARG A 96 20.07 0.68 15.23
C ARG A 96 20.10 1.99 14.46
N GLN A 97 20.74 3.02 15.00
CA GLN A 97 20.82 4.33 14.34
C GLN A 97 21.61 4.23 13.03
N ALA A 98 22.75 3.55 13.04
CA ALA A 98 23.56 3.35 11.84
C ALA A 98 22.79 2.58 10.74
N MET A 99 22.02 1.55 11.13
CA MET A 99 21.17 0.81 10.20
C MET A 99 20.03 1.68 9.64
N LEU A 100 19.43 2.52 10.48
CA LEU A 100 18.38 3.45 10.05
C LEU A 100 18.92 4.46 9.05
N ASP A 101 20.04 5.13 9.37
CA ASP A 101 20.64 6.14 8.51
C ASP A 101 20.99 5.58 7.13
N LYS A 102 21.57 4.37 7.11
CA LYS A 102 21.86 3.66 5.86
C LYS A 102 20.59 3.35 5.06
N ALA A 103 19.56 2.82 5.71
CA ALA A 103 18.32 2.47 5.05
C ALA A 103 17.62 3.72 4.47
N LEU A 104 17.67 4.84 5.17
CA LEU A 104 17.04 6.10 4.76
C LEU A 104 17.84 6.84 3.67
N ALA A 105 19.16 6.75 3.66
CA ALA A 105 19.99 7.32 2.59
C ALA A 105 19.67 6.69 1.22
N GLU A 106 19.39 5.38 1.19
CA GLU A 106 19.04 4.69 -0.05
C GLU A 106 17.71 5.16 -0.68
N THR A 107 16.75 5.62 0.13
CA THR A 107 15.47 6.14 -0.40
C THR A 107 15.62 7.39 -1.25
N GLN A 108 16.68 8.16 -1.05
CA GLN A 108 16.94 9.40 -1.80
C GLN A 108 17.47 9.12 -3.20
N ALA A 109 18.05 7.94 -3.43
CA ALA A 109 18.71 7.60 -4.69
C ALA A 109 17.84 6.74 -5.61
N THR A 110 16.94 5.91 -5.07
CA THR A 110 16.19 4.95 -5.89
C THR A 110 14.88 4.51 -5.25
N HIS A 111 13.86 4.29 -6.09
CA HIS A 111 12.61 3.64 -5.70
C HIS A 111 12.77 2.12 -5.78
N LYS A 112 12.62 1.42 -4.65
CA LYS A 112 12.72 -0.06 -4.59
C LYS A 112 11.36 -0.69 -4.30
N PHE A 113 11.10 -1.83 -4.97
CA PHE A 113 9.90 -2.62 -4.80
C PHE A 113 10.28 -4.08 -4.52
N GLN A 114 9.73 -4.64 -3.45
CA GLN A 114 9.79 -6.07 -3.19
C GLN A 114 8.59 -6.74 -3.86
N ILE A 115 8.83 -7.66 -4.80
CA ILE A 115 7.79 -8.33 -5.57
C ILE A 115 7.81 -9.82 -5.29
N ALA A 116 6.64 -10.39 -4.98
CA ALA A 116 6.40 -11.81 -4.87
C ALA A 116 5.34 -12.24 -5.90
N LEU A 117 5.66 -13.28 -6.67
CA LEU A 117 4.74 -13.94 -7.60
C LEU A 117 4.46 -15.35 -7.11
N TYR A 118 3.19 -15.73 -7.05
CA TYR A 118 2.78 -17.11 -6.81
C TYR A 118 1.68 -17.50 -7.78
N GLY A 119 1.76 -18.73 -8.29
CA GLY A 119 0.79 -19.29 -9.21
C GLY A 119 0.56 -20.76 -8.92
N ASN A 120 -0.62 -21.25 -9.27
CA ASN A 120 -0.90 -22.67 -9.23
C ASN A 120 -0.28 -23.32 -10.46
N LEU A 121 0.52 -24.38 -10.28
CA LEU A 121 0.98 -25.19 -11.42
C LEU A 121 -0.20 -26.03 -11.92
N PRO A 122 -0.41 -26.13 -13.25
CA PRO A 122 -1.45 -27.00 -13.79
C PRO A 122 -1.18 -28.44 -13.33
N ARG A 123 -2.22 -29.11 -12.82
CA ARG A 123 -2.16 -30.56 -12.56
C ARG A 123 -2.13 -31.26 -13.92
N ALA A 124 -1.08 -32.06 -14.16
CA ALA A 124 -0.91 -32.90 -15.33
C ALA A 124 -1.95 -34.03 -15.40
#